data_AF-A0A3R6LHZ5-F1
#
_entry.id   AF-A0A3R6LHZ5-F1
#
_cell.length_a   1.000
_cell.length_b   1.000
_cell.length_c   1.000
_cell.angle_alpha   90.00
_cell.angle_beta   90.00
_cell.angle_gamma   90.00
#
_symmetry.space_group_name_H-M   'P 1'
#
loop_
_entity.id
_entity.type
_entity.pdbx_description
1 polymer ?
#
loop_
_entity_poly.entity_id
_entity_poly.type
_entity_poly.pdbx_seq_one_letter_code
_entity_poly.pdbx_strand_id
1 'polypeptide(L)'
;MELYIEPIKINRNPVTGRFLKGSIPHNKGRKMNEYIYADKIERIKSIGIKNLSPRLDIGGWNAKEVVAIRDGRFAVFKSSEEAGRTLGITARNIRQCCDKKRKSAGGFLWFWEKDNVWASLINK
;
A
#
# COMPACT_ATOMS: atom_id res chain seq x y z
N MET A 1 47.82 -6.46 -41.54
CA MET A 1 46.58 -5.74 -41.25
C MET A 1 46.50 -5.63 -39.75
N GLU A 2 46.71 -4.44 -39.20
CA GLU A 2 46.68 -4.26 -37.74
C GLU A 2 45.25 -4.40 -37.23
N LEU A 3 45.12 -5.09 -36.09
CA LEU A 3 43.83 -5.43 -35.50
C LEU A 3 43.35 -4.24 -34.68
N TYR A 4 42.51 -3.39 -35.29
CA TYR A 4 41.91 -2.26 -34.59
C TYR A 4 40.81 -2.75 -33.65
N ILE A 5 40.96 -2.47 -32.35
CA ILE A 5 39.95 -2.75 -31.33
C ILE A 5 39.41 -1.41 -30.82
N GLU A 6 38.09 -1.22 -30.89
CA GLU A 6 37.46 -0.03 -30.35
C GLU A 6 37.61 0.07 -28.82
N PRO A 7 37.82 1.28 -28.27
CA PRO A 7 37.93 1.47 -26.83
C PRO A 7 36.61 1.10 -26.13
N ILE A 8 36.73 0.33 -25.03
CA ILE A 8 35.58 -0.10 -24.22
C ILE A 8 34.90 1.13 -23.61
N LYS A 9 33.64 1.39 -23.99
CA LYS A 9 32.84 2.47 -23.42
C LYS A 9 32.41 2.11 -21.99
N ILE A 10 33.01 2.77 -21.00
CA ILE A 10 32.68 2.57 -19.59
C ILE A 10 31.38 3.33 -19.28
N ASN A 11 30.30 2.60 -18.97
CA ASN A 11 28.98 3.18 -18.64
C ASN A 11 28.79 3.46 -17.13
N ARG A 12 29.81 3.21 -16.33
CA ARG A 12 29.79 3.32 -14.86
C ARG A 12 30.96 4.16 -14.37
N ASN A 13 30.75 4.91 -13.31
CA ASN A 13 31.80 5.61 -12.60
C ASN A 13 32.71 4.57 -11.92
N PRO A 14 34.02 4.56 -12.19
CA PRO A 14 34.93 3.54 -11.67
C PRO A 14 35.15 3.61 -10.16
N VAL A 15 34.91 4.77 -9.54
CA VAL A 15 35.09 4.99 -8.10
C VAL A 15 33.81 4.69 -7.32
N THR A 16 32.66 5.13 -7.83
CA THR A 16 31.37 5.02 -7.10
C THR A 16 30.47 3.88 -7.59
N GLY A 17 30.81 3.23 -8.71
CA GLY A 17 30.01 2.19 -9.35
C GLY A 17 28.68 2.67 -9.97
N ARG A 18 28.33 3.95 -9.79
CA ARG A 18 27.08 4.54 -10.30
C ARG A 18 27.11 4.62 -11.82
N PHE A 19 25.95 4.40 -12.45
CA PHE A 19 25.78 4.62 -13.87
C PHE A 19 26.06 6.09 -14.24
N LEU A 20 26.79 6.32 -15.33
CA LEU A 20 27.05 7.67 -15.83
C LEU A 20 25.77 8.29 -16.40
N LYS A 21 25.64 9.61 -16.29
CA LYS A 21 24.50 10.35 -16.85
C LYS A 21 24.43 10.11 -18.37
N GLY A 22 23.26 9.69 -18.86
CA GLY A 22 23.06 9.35 -20.28
C GLY A 22 23.37 7.88 -20.64
N SER A 23 23.84 7.06 -19.69
CA SER A 23 23.97 5.62 -19.93
C SER A 23 22.60 4.98 -20.16
N ILE A 24 22.50 4.19 -21.22
CA ILE A 24 21.31 3.42 -21.56
C ILE A 24 21.56 1.99 -21.07
N PRO A 25 20.76 1.47 -20.11
CA PRO A 25 20.84 0.07 -19.70
C PRO A 25 20.61 -0.86 -20.90
N HIS A 26 21.37 -1.94 -20.99
CA HIS A 26 21.30 -2.92 -22.09
C HIS A 26 19.90 -3.55 -22.28
N ASN A 27 19.05 -3.50 -21.26
CA ASN A 27 17.69 -4.03 -21.25
C ASN A 27 16.60 -2.96 -21.41
N LYS A 28 16.95 -1.69 -21.60
CA LYS A 28 15.95 -0.61 -21.73
C LYS A 28 15.05 -0.87 -22.93
N GLY A 29 13.74 -0.92 -22.71
CA GLY A 29 12.72 -1.11 -23.75
C GLY A 29 12.51 -2.56 -24.21
N ARG A 30 13.29 -3.52 -23.71
CA ARG A 30 13.07 -4.94 -24.00
C ARG A 30 11.94 -5.51 -23.15
N LYS A 31 11.11 -6.38 -23.73
CA LYS A 31 10.03 -7.05 -22.98
C LYS A 31 10.61 -8.14 -22.09
N MET A 32 9.94 -8.40 -20.96
CA MET A 32 10.37 -9.40 -19.96
C MET A 32 10.62 -10.80 -20.54
N ASN A 33 9.81 -11.19 -21.53
CA ASN A 33 9.91 -12.46 -22.25
C ASN A 33 11.12 -12.58 -23.18
N GLU A 34 11.79 -11.48 -23.50
CA GLU A 34 12.98 -11.48 -24.36
C GLU A 34 14.27 -11.82 -23.59
N TYR A 35 14.25 -11.76 -22.25
CA TYR A 35 15.45 -11.97 -21.42
C TYR A 35 15.25 -12.90 -20.23
N ILE A 36 14.02 -13.32 -19.94
CA ILE A 36 13.72 -14.33 -18.92
C ILE A 36 13.12 -15.54 -19.62
N TYR A 37 13.66 -16.73 -19.33
CA TYR A 37 13.08 -18.00 -19.77
C TYR A 37 11.62 -18.14 -19.31
N ALA A 38 10.78 -18.75 -20.15
CA ALA A 38 9.33 -18.80 -19.93
C ALA A 38 8.96 -19.42 -18.56
N ASP A 39 9.67 -20.47 -18.15
CA ASP A 39 9.54 -21.16 -16.86
C ASP A 39 9.78 -20.23 -15.65
N LYS A 40 10.78 -19.35 -15.75
CA LYS A 40 11.09 -18.38 -14.70
C LYS A 40 10.04 -17.27 -14.65
N ILE A 41 9.46 -16.88 -15.79
CA ILE A 41 8.33 -15.94 -15.83
C ILE A 41 7.09 -16.56 -15.16
N GLU A 42 6.77 -17.81 -15.49
CA GLU A 42 5.65 -18.54 -14.88
C GLU A 42 5.83 -18.70 -13.38
N ARG A 43 7.04 -19.05 -12.93
CA ARG A 43 7.37 -19.13 -11.51
C ARG A 43 7.20 -17.80 -10.79
N ILE A 44 7.69 -16.69 -11.36
CA ILE A 44 7.53 -15.35 -10.77
C ILE A 44 6.06 -14.94 -10.72
N LYS A 45 5.29 -15.22 -11.78
CA LYS A 45 3.84 -14.98 -11.79
C LYS A 45 3.12 -15.82 -10.73
N SER A 46 3.47 -17.09 -10.59
CA SER A 46 2.89 -18.00 -9.59
C SER A 46 3.21 -17.56 -8.16
N ILE A 47 4.48 -17.23 -7.86
CA ILE A 47 4.90 -16.65 -6.58
C ILE A 47 4.19 -15.31 -6.36
N GLY A 48 4.12 -14.48 -7.39
CA GLY A 48 3.38 -13.22 -7.41
C GLY A 48 1.95 -13.44 -6.97
N ILE A 49 1.18 -14.27 -7.68
CA ILE A 49 -0.22 -14.60 -7.38
C ILE A 49 -0.39 -15.21 -5.98
N LYS A 50 0.53 -16.09 -5.55
CA LYS A 50 0.50 -16.71 -4.21
C LYS A 50 0.76 -15.70 -3.08
N ASN A 51 1.71 -14.79 -3.29
CA ASN A 51 2.04 -13.71 -2.34
C ASN A 51 1.03 -12.56 -2.41
N LEU A 52 0.40 -12.38 -3.58
CA LEU A 52 -0.81 -11.59 -3.81
C LEU A 52 -2.05 -12.40 -3.44
N SER A 53 -1.91 -13.42 -2.58
CA SER A 53 -2.98 -13.80 -1.67
C SER A 53 -3.59 -12.49 -1.18
N PRO A 54 -4.85 -12.21 -1.52
CA PRO A 54 -5.50 -11.01 -1.06
C PRO A 54 -5.51 -11.16 0.46
N ARG A 55 -4.56 -10.52 1.14
CA ARG A 55 -4.85 -10.04 2.48
C ARG A 55 -5.94 -9.02 2.26
N LEU A 56 -7.17 -9.52 2.26
CA LEU A 56 -8.41 -8.78 2.40
C LEU A 56 -8.49 -8.09 3.78
N ASP A 57 -7.38 -8.05 4.53
CA ASP A 57 -7.05 -6.93 5.41
C ASP A 57 -6.86 -5.67 4.56
N ILE A 58 -8.01 -5.15 4.17
CA ILE A 58 -8.23 -3.98 3.35
C ILE A 58 -7.62 -2.70 3.96
N GLY A 59 -7.33 -2.69 5.27
CA GLY A 59 -6.75 -1.55 5.95
C GLY A 59 -5.22 -1.46 5.83
N GLY A 60 -4.57 -2.55 5.38
CA GLY A 60 -3.11 -2.66 5.32
C GLY A 60 -2.47 -2.64 6.71
N TRP A 61 -1.13 -2.54 6.74
CA TRP A 61 -0.32 -2.62 7.98
C TRP A 61 -0.61 -1.49 8.98
N ASN A 62 -1.33 -0.44 8.55
CA ASN A 62 -1.73 0.71 9.37
C ASN A 62 -3.23 0.68 9.71
N ALA A 63 -3.90 -0.46 9.56
CA ALA A 63 -5.26 -0.66 10.01
C ALA A 63 -5.34 -0.35 11.52
N LYS A 64 -6.26 0.56 11.86
CA LYS A 64 -6.57 0.91 13.25
C LYS A 64 -8.05 0.70 13.45
N GLU A 65 -8.37 -0.04 14.51
CA GLU A 65 -9.75 -0.34 14.88
C GLU A 65 -10.51 0.95 15.23
N VAL A 66 -11.76 1.01 14.77
CA VAL A 66 -12.63 2.17 14.95
C VAL A 66 -13.98 1.73 15.51
N VAL A 67 -14.57 2.61 16.32
CA VAL A 67 -15.90 2.41 16.88
C VAL A 67 -16.85 3.45 16.32
N ALA A 68 -17.98 2.98 15.81
CA ALA A 68 -19.12 3.81 15.46
C ALA A 68 -20.13 3.79 16.62
N ILE A 69 -20.59 4.97 17.05
CA ILE A 69 -21.68 5.11 18.02
C ILE A 69 -22.85 5.83 17.37
N ARG A 70 -24.06 5.30 17.59
CA ARG A 70 -25.32 5.95 17.23
C ARG A 70 -26.44 5.46 18.16
N ASP A 71 -27.23 6.40 18.67
CA ASP A 71 -28.43 6.13 19.48
C ASP A 71 -28.15 5.17 20.67
N GLY A 72 -27.02 5.37 21.36
CA GLY A 72 -26.59 4.54 22.51
C GLY A 72 -26.06 3.15 22.15
N ARG A 73 -26.00 2.79 20.86
CA ARG A 73 -25.44 1.53 20.37
C ARG A 73 -24.07 1.76 19.75
N PHE A 74 -23.23 0.73 19.77
CA PHE A 74 -21.91 0.77 19.17
C PHE A 74 -21.62 -0.43 18.28
N ALA A 75 -20.71 -0.23 17.32
CA ALA A 75 -20.14 -1.28 16.49
C ALA A 75 -18.63 -1.05 16.31
N VAL A 76 -17.85 -2.11 16.42
CA VAL A 76 -16.39 -2.10 16.25
C VAL A 76 -16.03 -2.63 14.86
N PHE A 77 -15.12 -1.94 14.18
CA PHE A 77 -14.60 -2.33 12.87
C PHE A 77 -13.09 -2.44 12.95
N LYS A 78 -12.49 -3.37 12.20
CA LYS A 78 -11.04 -3.58 12.15
C LYS A 78 -10.30 -2.38 11.56
N SER A 79 -10.97 -1.62 10.69
CA SER A 79 -10.42 -0.37 10.15
C SER A 79 -11.47 0.63 9.69
N SER A 80 -11.06 1.89 9.57
CA SER A 80 -11.86 2.94 8.92
C SER A 80 -12.27 2.61 7.47
N GLU A 81 -11.46 1.83 6.75
CA GLU A 81 -11.78 1.41 5.36
C GLU A 81 -12.84 0.30 5.35
N GLU A 82 -12.76 -0.64 6.27
CA GLU A 82 -13.81 -1.66 6.46
C GLU A 82 -15.14 -1.01 6.83
N ALA A 83 -15.14 -0.12 7.83
CA ALA A 83 -16.33 0.65 8.22
C ALA A 83 -16.90 1.45 7.05
N GLY A 84 -16.04 2.09 6.27
CA GLY A 84 -16.44 2.88 5.11
C GLY A 84 -17.09 2.04 4.01
N ARG A 85 -16.58 0.83 3.75
CA ARG A 85 -17.17 -0.09 2.76
C ARG A 85 -18.50 -0.65 3.22
N THR A 86 -18.60 -1.07 4.48
CA THR A 86 -19.82 -1.65 5.04
C THR A 86 -20.96 -0.64 5.09
N LEU A 87 -20.65 0.63 5.40
CA LEU A 87 -21.65 1.69 5.60
C LEU A 87 -21.79 2.64 4.42
N GLY A 88 -20.96 2.52 3.37
CA GLY A 88 -20.92 3.46 2.25
C GLY A 88 -20.41 4.86 2.61
N ILE A 89 -19.55 4.97 3.63
CA ILE A 89 -19.01 6.24 4.14
C ILE A 89 -17.56 6.40 3.70
N THR A 90 -17.13 7.60 3.34
CA THR A 90 -15.72 7.85 3.05
C THR A 90 -14.85 7.65 4.31
N ALA A 91 -13.93 6.68 4.26
CA ALA A 91 -13.01 6.36 5.36
C ALA A 91 -12.18 7.56 5.84
N ARG A 92 -11.84 8.49 4.94
CA ARG A 92 -11.18 9.76 5.30
C ARG A 92 -12.00 10.58 6.30
N ASN A 93 -13.32 10.62 6.15
CA ASN A 93 -14.20 11.37 7.04
C ASN A 93 -14.27 10.69 8.41
N ILE A 94 -14.33 9.36 8.44
CA ILE A 94 -14.26 8.56 9.67
C ILE A 94 -12.98 8.90 10.45
N ARG A 95 -11.81 8.85 9.80
CA ARG A 95 -10.53 9.21 10.43
C ARG A 95 -10.52 10.64 10.99
N GLN A 96 -11.10 11.60 10.27
CA GLN A 96 -11.18 12.98 10.73
C GLN A 96 -12.12 13.15 11.93
N CYS A 97 -13.17 12.34 12.04
CA CYS A 97 -14.01 12.29 13.22
C CYS A 97 -13.24 11.74 14.43
N CYS A 98 -12.48 10.65 14.26
CA CYS A 98 -11.63 10.12 15.33
C CYS A 98 -10.57 11.14 15.79
N ASP A 99 -10.01 11.92 14.86
CA ASP A 99 -9.08 13.03 15.14
C ASP A 99 -9.76 14.28 15.74
N LYS A 100 -11.08 14.24 15.99
CA LYS A 100 -11.89 15.38 16.47
C LYS A 100 -11.90 16.60 15.54
N LYS A 101 -11.47 16.43 14.28
CA LYS A 101 -11.55 17.47 13.23
C LYS A 101 -12.95 17.62 12.66
N ARG A 102 -13.80 16.59 12.83
CA ARG A 102 -15.21 16.59 12.43
C ARG A 102 -16.08 16.00 13.52
N LYS A 103 -17.34 16.47 13.61
CA LYS A 103 -18.29 16.04 14.64
C LYS A 103 -18.87 14.65 14.38
N SER A 104 -19.21 14.34 13.14
CA SER A 104 -19.82 13.05 12.76
C SER A 104 -19.57 12.74 11.29
N ALA A 105 -19.72 11.47 10.91
CA ALA A 105 -19.69 11.02 9.52
C ALA A 105 -20.77 9.94 9.31
N GLY A 106 -21.61 10.12 8.29
CA GLY A 106 -22.73 9.21 8.00
C GLY A 106 -23.77 9.09 9.12
N GLY A 107 -23.87 10.10 10.01
CA GLY A 107 -24.77 10.06 11.16
C GLY A 107 -24.24 9.28 12.37
N PHE A 108 -22.98 8.84 12.35
CA PHE A 108 -22.32 8.17 13.47
C PHE A 108 -21.24 9.06 14.09
N LEU A 109 -21.04 8.89 15.40
CA LEU A 109 -19.85 9.36 16.10
C LEU A 109 -18.75 8.31 15.98
N TRP A 110 -17.52 8.75 15.74
CA TRP A 110 -16.40 7.85 15.46
C TRP A 110 -15.26 8.06 16.43
N PHE A 111 -14.72 6.97 16.96
CA PHE A 111 -13.62 6.97 17.91
C PHE A 111 -12.60 5.89 17.53
N TRP A 112 -11.34 6.11 17.91
CA TRP A 112 -10.35 5.04 17.88
C TRP A 112 -10.64 4.07 19.02
N GLU A 113 -10.58 2.77 18.75
CA GLU A 113 -10.82 1.76 19.78
C GLU A 113 -9.81 1.91 20.92
N LYS A 114 -8.54 2.12 20.57
CA LYS A 114 -7.42 2.31 21.52
C LYS A 114 -7.65 3.42 22.56
N ASP A 115 -8.39 4.46 22.22
CA ASP A 115 -8.54 5.61 23.11
C ASP A 115 -9.55 5.36 24.24
N ASN A 116 -10.43 4.35 24.13
CA ASN A 116 -11.48 3.98 25.10
C ASN A 116 -12.45 5.10 25.55
N VAL A 117 -12.31 6.33 25.03
CA VAL A 117 -13.15 7.49 25.34
C VAL A 117 -14.62 7.18 25.09
N TRP A 118 -14.89 6.38 24.07
CA TRP A 118 -16.22 6.02 23.61
C TRP A 118 -17.00 5.18 24.64
N ALA A 119 -16.34 4.39 25.48
CA ALA A 119 -17.01 3.55 26.49
C ALA A 119 -17.78 4.38 27.53
N SER A 120 -17.23 5.55 27.88
CA SER A 120 -17.88 6.49 28.82
C SER A 120 -19.18 7.09 28.28
N LEU A 121 -19.38 7.10 26.96
CA LEU A 121 -20.59 7.64 26.32
C LEU A 121 -21.76 6.65 26.35
N ILE A 122 -21.49 5.35 26.54
CA ILE A 122 -22.50 4.29 26.54
C ILE A 122 -22.96 3.98 27.96
N ASN A 123 -22.07 4.11 28.94
CA ASN A 123 -22.38 3.85 30.35
C ASN A 123 -23.11 5.02 31.05
N LYS A 124 -23.70 5.94 30.29
CA LYS A 124 -24.48 7.08 30.79
C LYS A 124 -25.97 6.84 30.54
#